data_AF-A0A818Y342-F1
#
_entry.id   AF-A0A818Y342-F1
#
_cell.length_a   1.000
_cell.length_b   1.000
_cell.length_c   1.000
_cell.angle_alpha   90.00
_cell.angle_beta   90.00
_cell.angle_gamma   90.00
#
_symmetry.space_group_name_H-M   'P 1'
#
loop_
_entity.id
_entity.type
_entity.pdbx_description
1 polymer ?
#
loop_
_entity_poly.entity_id
_entity_poly.type
_entity_poly.pdbx_seq_one_letter_code
_entity_poly.pdbx_strand_id
1 'polypeptide(L)'
;MWLFVGFPLTVLGGIFGKNCSSNFDAPCRTKNVAREIPSVAWYRTSLIRMLIGGFLPFSAISVELYYIFSTFWGREQYMLYGILTIVFIILLLVTASISIALTYFQLTSEDYRWWWQSIISSGSTGLFVFFYGIFFYFYRSKMSGTLQTLQFFAYTLISCYVFFLMLGTVGFFSSLKFIRYIYVNIKMD
;
A
#
# COMPACT_ATOMS: atom_id res chain seq x y z
N MET A 1 2.72 21.76 -15.76
CA MET A 1 2.67 20.77 -14.65
C MET A 1 3.79 19.74 -14.72
N TRP A 2 3.94 18.97 -15.81
CA TRP A 2 4.99 17.94 -15.88
C TRP A 2 6.42 18.49 -15.75
N LEU A 3 6.80 19.53 -16.50
CA LEU A 3 8.15 20.12 -16.43
C LEU A 3 8.46 20.80 -15.08
N PHE A 4 7.49 21.51 -14.50
CA PHE A 4 7.72 22.36 -13.32
C PHE A 4 7.45 21.65 -11.98
N VAL A 5 6.67 20.57 -11.97
CA VAL A 5 6.32 19.82 -10.75
C VAL A 5 6.75 18.37 -10.87
N GLY A 6 6.37 17.70 -11.96
CA GLY A 6 6.68 16.27 -12.16
C GLY A 6 8.18 15.99 -12.24
N PHE A 7 8.88 16.66 -13.16
CA PHE A 7 10.32 16.49 -13.36
C PHE A 7 11.13 16.74 -12.07
N PRO A 8 10.98 17.88 -11.35
CA PRO A 8 11.73 18.08 -10.11
C PRO A 8 11.37 17.05 -9.03
N LEU A 9 10.10 16.64 -8.88
CA LEU A 9 9.73 15.58 -7.93
C LEU A 9 10.40 14.24 -8.27
N THR A 10 10.47 13.89 -9.56
CA THR A 10 11.12 12.63 -9.99
C THR A 10 12.63 12.68 -9.76
N VAL A 11 13.28 13.82 -9.99
CA VAL A 11 14.71 14.02 -9.73
C VAL A 11 14.98 13.96 -8.23
N LEU A 12 14.19 14.65 -7.41
CA LEU A 12 14.29 14.59 -5.95
C LEU A 12 14.08 13.16 -5.45
N GLY A 13 13.07 12.45 -5.94
CA GLY A 13 12.84 11.04 -5.63
C GLY A 13 14.02 10.15 -5.98
N GLY A 14 14.64 10.39 -7.16
CA GLY A 14 15.85 9.67 -7.58
C GLY A 14 17.06 9.95 -6.69
N ILE A 15 17.28 11.20 -6.29
CA ILE A 15 18.36 11.59 -5.36
C ILE A 15 18.15 10.94 -3.99
N PHE A 16 16.93 11.00 -3.46
CA PHE A 16 16.57 10.34 -2.19
C PHE A 16 16.77 8.82 -2.29
N GLY A 17 16.36 8.19 -3.40
CA GLY A 17 16.58 6.77 -3.64
C GLY A 17 18.06 6.40 -3.64
N LYS A 18 18.90 7.20 -4.32
CA LYS A 18 20.36 7.00 -4.34
C LYS A 18 21.00 7.16 -2.96
N ASN A 19 20.62 8.21 -2.22
CA ASN A 19 21.21 8.50 -0.91
C ASN A 19 20.73 7.55 0.19
N CYS A 20 19.51 7.02 0.09
CA CYS A 20 18.98 5.99 1.00
C CYS A 20 19.43 4.57 0.63
N SER A 21 20.14 4.37 -0.48
CA SER A 21 20.73 3.07 -0.86
C SER A 21 21.98 2.76 -0.02
N SER A 22 21.84 2.86 1.30
CA SER A 22 22.84 2.30 2.21
C SER A 22 22.66 0.80 2.29
N ASN A 23 23.75 0.07 2.53
CA ASN A 23 23.69 -1.37 2.75
C ASN A 23 22.68 -1.69 3.84
N PHE A 24 21.85 -2.73 3.64
CA PHE A 24 20.88 -3.15 4.64
C PHE A 24 21.62 -3.62 5.89
N ASP A 25 21.72 -2.73 6.87
CA ASP A 25 22.31 -3.06 8.16
C ASP A 25 21.28 -3.83 8.99
N ALA A 26 21.56 -5.12 9.17
CA ALA A 26 20.72 -6.00 9.95
C ALA A 26 20.95 -5.69 11.44
N PRO A 27 19.89 -5.42 12.24
CA PRO A 27 20.04 -5.03 13.65
C PRO A 27 20.68 -6.13 14.53
N CYS A 28 20.80 -7.34 14.01
CA CYS A 28 21.35 -8.50 14.68
C CYS A 28 22.24 -9.33 13.74
N ARG A 29 23.28 -9.94 14.31
CA ARG A 29 24.12 -10.93 13.62
C ARG A 29 23.24 -12.10 13.20
N THR A 30 23.11 -12.32 11.89
CA THR A 30 22.32 -13.41 11.33
C THR A 30 23.03 -14.75 11.55
N LYS A 31 22.25 -15.80 11.85
CA LYS A 31 22.76 -17.17 11.79
C LYS A 31 22.73 -17.62 10.33
N ASN A 32 23.77 -18.33 9.88
CA ASN A 32 23.89 -18.82 8.50
C ASN A 32 22.85 -19.91 8.15
N VAL A 33 22.28 -20.58 9.16
CA VAL A 33 21.25 -21.60 8.96
C VAL A 33 19.88 -20.99 9.23
N ALA A 34 18.99 -21.08 8.24
CA ALA A 34 17.60 -20.66 8.37
C ALA A 34 16.89 -21.57 9.38
N ARG A 35 16.20 -20.95 10.35
CA ARG A 35 15.34 -21.69 11.28
C ARG A 35 14.13 -22.22 10.51
N GLU A 36 13.71 -23.44 10.83
CA GLU A 36 12.51 -24.03 10.24
C GLU A 36 11.27 -23.21 10.62
N ILE A 37 10.40 -22.97 9.64
CA ILE A 37 9.18 -22.19 9.82
C ILE A 37 8.08 -23.15 10.29
N PRO A 38 7.45 -22.92 11.46
CA PRO A 38 6.38 -23.78 11.94
C PRO A 38 5.18 -23.75 10.98
N SER A 39 4.46 -24.86 10.86
CA SER A 39 3.24 -24.92 10.06
C SER A 39 2.17 -24.01 10.67
N VAL A 40 1.82 -22.94 9.96
CA VAL A 40 0.87 -21.94 10.44
C VAL A 40 -0.57 -22.37 10.13
N ALA A 41 -1.50 -22.09 11.04
CA ALA A 41 -2.92 -22.37 10.83
C ALA A 41 -3.52 -21.63 9.62
N TRP A 42 -4.57 -22.20 9.01
CA TRP A 42 -5.17 -21.70 7.77
C TRP A 42 -5.54 -20.20 7.79
N TYR A 43 -6.00 -19.68 8.93
CA TYR A 43 -6.41 -18.29 9.10
C TYR A 43 -5.23 -17.29 9.08
N ARG A 44 -3.99 -17.78 9.22
CA ARG A 44 -2.76 -16.98 9.13
C ARG A 44 -2.10 -17.06 7.75
N THR A 45 -2.78 -17.61 6.75
CA THR A 45 -2.25 -17.69 5.39
C THR A 45 -2.01 -16.30 4.80
N SER A 46 -1.01 -16.17 3.93
CA SER A 46 -0.68 -14.92 3.23
C SER A 46 -1.88 -14.24 2.56
N LEU A 47 -2.83 -15.01 2.05
CA LEU A 47 -4.04 -14.48 1.41
C LEU A 47 -4.94 -13.75 2.40
N ILE A 48 -5.16 -14.31 3.59
CA ILE A 48 -6.02 -13.68 4.61
C ILE A 48 -5.35 -12.42 5.16
N ARG A 49 -4.03 -12.44 5.33
CA ARG A 49 -3.25 -11.23 5.66
C ARG A 49 -3.39 -10.15 4.58
N MET A 50 -3.36 -10.54 3.32
CA MET A 50 -3.55 -9.63 2.19
C MET A 50 -4.96 -9.03 2.17
N LEU A 51 -5.98 -9.84 2.47
CA LEU A 51 -7.37 -9.37 2.55
C LEU A 51 -7.58 -8.39 3.70
N ILE A 52 -7.14 -8.74 4.91
CA ILE A 52 -7.25 -7.86 6.09
C ILE A 52 -6.45 -6.57 5.88
N GLY A 53 -5.22 -6.71 5.37
CA GLY A 53 -4.31 -5.59 5.13
C GLY A 53 -4.86 -4.58 4.13
N GLY A 54 -5.57 -5.04 3.11
CA GLY A 54 -6.12 -4.17 2.07
C GLY A 54 -7.54 -3.67 2.33
N PHE A 55 -8.39 -4.46 3.01
CA PHE A 55 -9.81 -4.14 3.22
C PHE A 55 -10.01 -2.96 4.17
N LEU A 56 -9.25 -2.92 5.26
CA LEU A 56 -9.34 -1.85 6.28
C LEU A 56 -8.95 -0.46 5.74
N PRO A 57 -7.81 -0.25 5.05
CA PRO A 57 -7.51 1.05 4.45
C PRO A 57 -8.46 1.36 3.29
N PHE A 58 -8.96 0.35 2.57
CA PHE A 58 -9.95 0.53 1.51
C PHE A 58 -11.29 1.05 2.06
N SER A 59 -11.79 0.50 3.16
CA SER A 59 -13.06 0.93 3.74
C SER A 59 -13.01 2.40 4.18
N ALA A 60 -11.87 2.84 4.75
CA ALA A 60 -11.64 4.21 5.17
C ALA A 60 -11.69 5.23 4.01
N ILE A 61 -11.31 4.83 2.80
CA ILE A 61 -11.27 5.73 1.63
C ILE A 61 -12.43 5.53 0.64
N SER A 62 -13.30 4.55 0.88
CA SER A 62 -14.32 4.10 -0.07
C SER A 62 -15.26 5.23 -0.56
N VAL A 63 -15.65 6.13 0.34
CA VAL A 63 -16.51 7.29 0.03
C VAL A 63 -15.77 8.32 -0.83
N GLU A 64 -14.53 8.65 -0.48
CA GLU A 64 -13.72 9.59 -1.27
C GLU A 64 -13.40 9.03 -2.66
N LEU A 65 -13.14 7.73 -2.73
CA LEU A 65 -12.87 7.05 -3.98
C LEU A 65 -14.06 7.15 -4.94
N TYR A 66 -15.30 7.03 -4.44
CA TYR A 66 -16.51 7.29 -5.24
C TYR A 66 -16.49 8.69 -5.85
N TYR A 67 -16.19 9.71 -5.04
CA TYR A 67 -16.15 11.08 -5.50
C TYR A 67 -15.02 11.33 -6.51
N ILE A 68 -13.85 10.74 -6.30
CA ILE A 68 -12.74 10.75 -7.26
C ILE A 68 -13.20 10.14 -8.59
N PHE A 69 -13.75 8.92 -8.58
CA PHE A 69 -14.23 8.29 -9.83
C PHE A 69 -15.33 9.10 -10.51
N SER A 70 -16.25 9.70 -9.74
CA SER A 70 -17.31 10.55 -10.26
C SER A 70 -16.82 11.85 -10.87
N THR A 71 -15.66 12.36 -10.46
CA THR A 71 -15.10 13.64 -10.93
C THR A 71 -14.10 13.44 -12.07
N PHE A 72 -13.35 12.34 -12.07
CA PHE A 72 -12.49 11.94 -13.18
C PHE A 72 -13.27 11.48 -14.41
N TRP A 73 -14.41 10.80 -14.22
CA TRP A 73 -15.19 10.19 -15.30
C TRP A 73 -16.59 10.81 -15.48
N GLY A 74 -17.00 11.75 -14.62
CA GLY A 74 -18.35 12.34 -14.60
C GLY A 74 -18.38 13.85 -14.33
N ARG A 75 -19.57 14.45 -14.41
CA ARG A 75 -19.85 15.87 -14.74
C ARG A 75 -19.81 16.89 -13.59
N GLU A 76 -19.18 16.58 -12.45
CA GLU A 76 -19.18 17.50 -11.31
C GLU A 76 -17.76 17.88 -10.89
N GLN A 77 -17.54 19.18 -10.65
CA GLN A 77 -16.28 19.69 -10.14
C GLN A 77 -16.15 19.34 -8.65
N TYR A 78 -15.13 18.56 -8.31
CA TYR A 78 -14.79 18.35 -6.91
C TYR A 78 -14.17 19.62 -6.34
N MET A 79 -14.92 20.38 -5.55
CA MET A 79 -14.43 21.64 -4.97
C MET A 79 -13.66 21.44 -3.65
N LEU A 80 -13.64 20.23 -3.09
CA LEU A 80 -13.13 19.96 -1.73
C LEU A 80 -11.75 19.27 -1.71
N TYR A 81 -10.76 19.85 -2.39
CA TYR A 81 -9.38 19.35 -2.40
C TYR A 81 -8.72 19.24 -1.00
N GLY A 82 -9.19 20.05 -0.03
CA GLY A 82 -8.70 19.99 1.35
C GLY A 82 -9.02 18.66 2.06
N ILE A 83 -10.23 18.12 1.85
CA ILE A 83 -10.66 16.86 2.46
C ILE A 83 -9.84 15.70 1.88
N LEU A 84 -9.60 15.68 0.57
CA LEU A 84 -8.77 14.67 -0.08
C LEU A 84 -7.36 14.61 0.53
N THR A 85 -6.77 15.76 0.84
CA THR A 85 -5.43 15.82 1.45
C THR A 85 -5.43 15.22 2.85
N ILE A 86 -6.46 15.51 3.66
CA ILE A 86 -6.60 14.96 5.02
C ILE A 86 -6.81 13.44 4.95
N VAL A 87 -7.72 12.97 4.08
CA VAL A 87 -8.00 11.54 3.92
C VAL A 87 -6.78 10.79 3.41
N PHE A 88 -5.99 11.39 2.53
CA PHE A 88 -4.72 10.83 2.09
C PHE A 88 -3.72 10.65 3.23
N ILE A 89 -3.60 11.62 4.14
CA ILE A 89 -2.75 11.49 5.34
C ILE A 89 -3.27 10.38 6.26
N ILE A 90 -4.59 10.32 6.48
CA ILE A 90 -5.21 9.26 7.29
C ILE A 90 -4.96 7.88 6.65
N LEU A 91 -5.10 7.76 5.34
CA LEU A 91 -4.81 6.53 4.60
C LEU A 91 -3.37 6.06 4.85
N LEU A 92 -2.39 6.96 4.81
CA LEU A 92 -0.99 6.63 5.09
C LEU A 92 -0.80 6.14 6.53
N LEU A 93 -1.42 6.80 7.51
CA LEU A 93 -1.33 6.43 8.92
C LEU A 93 -1.99 5.06 9.20
N VAL A 94 -3.18 4.83 8.64
CA VAL A 94 -3.91 3.55 8.76
C VAL A 94 -3.14 2.42 8.09
N THR A 95 -2.58 2.67 6.91
CA THR A 95 -1.75 1.68 6.20
C THR A 95 -0.49 1.35 7.00
N ALA A 96 0.17 2.36 7.58
CA ALA A 96 1.33 2.18 8.43
C ALA A 96 0.99 1.36 9.69
N SER A 97 -0.09 1.69 10.40
CA SER A 97 -0.48 0.97 11.62
C SER A 97 -0.85 -0.49 11.36
N ILE A 98 -1.58 -0.77 10.28
CA ILE A 98 -1.94 -2.14 9.88
C ILE A 98 -0.69 -2.93 9.47
N SER A 99 0.24 -2.32 8.74
CA SER A 99 1.49 -2.98 8.35
C SER A 99 2.31 -3.42 9.57
N ILE A 100 2.38 -2.57 10.60
CA ILE A 100 3.06 -2.86 11.87
C ILE A 100 2.35 -4.00 12.61
N ALA A 101 1.01 -3.94 12.72
CA ALA A 101 0.23 -4.96 13.41
C ALA A 101 0.36 -6.34 12.74
N LEU A 102 0.25 -6.41 11.41
CA LEU A 102 0.40 -7.66 10.67
C LEU A 102 1.82 -8.22 10.77
N THR A 103 2.83 -7.35 10.73
CA THR A 103 4.23 -7.72 10.93
C THR A 103 4.47 -8.27 12.33
N TYR A 104 3.87 -7.67 13.37
CA TYR A 104 3.94 -8.18 14.73
C TYR A 104 3.31 -9.58 14.87
N PHE A 105 2.12 -9.80 14.30
CA PHE A 105 1.50 -11.13 14.29
C PHE A 105 2.31 -12.16 13.50
N GLN A 106 3.02 -11.72 12.45
CA GLN A 106 3.93 -12.58 11.70
C GLN A 106 5.15 -12.97 12.55
N LEU A 107 5.79 -12.01 13.22
CA LEU A 107 6.95 -12.26 14.08
C LEU A 107 6.61 -13.18 15.27
N THR A 108 5.43 -13.02 15.88
CA THR A 108 4.95 -13.91 16.95
C THR A 108 4.66 -15.33 16.47
N SER A 109 4.50 -15.52 15.16
CA SER A 109 4.37 -16.85 14.54
C SER A 109 5.72 -17.47 14.16
N GLU A 110 6.83 -16.87 14.61
CA GLU A 110 8.22 -17.22 14.24
C GLU A 110 8.53 -17.11 12.73
N ASP A 111 7.68 -16.43 11.96
CA ASP A 111 7.85 -16.21 10.53
C ASP A 111 8.78 -15.00 10.26
N TYR A 112 10.00 -15.24 9.79
CA TYR A 112 10.97 -14.18 9.51
C TYR A 112 10.81 -13.52 8.13
N ARG A 113 9.90 -14.02 7.27
CA ARG A 113 9.71 -13.57 5.87
C ARG A 113 8.83 -12.31 5.76
N TRP A 114 9.13 -11.28 6.55
CA TRP A 114 8.28 -10.08 6.69
C TRP A 114 8.37 -9.11 5.50
N TRP A 115 9.50 -9.06 4.77
CA TRP A 115 9.81 -8.01 3.79
C TRP A 115 8.80 -7.92 2.64
N TRP A 116 8.57 -9.04 1.95
CA TRP A 116 7.62 -9.11 0.84
C TRP A 116 6.17 -9.16 1.34
N GLN A 117 5.94 -9.77 2.50
CA GLN A 117 4.61 -9.84 3.09
C GLN A 117 4.09 -8.45 3.45
N SER A 118 4.91 -7.58 4.05
CA SER A 118 4.50 -6.21 4.39
C SER A 118 4.16 -5.37 3.15
N ILE A 119 4.90 -5.56 2.05
CA ILE A 119 4.62 -4.88 0.78
C ILE A 119 3.30 -5.37 0.19
N ILE A 120 3.10 -6.69 0.11
CA ILE A 120 1.90 -7.29 -0.48
C ILE A 120 0.66 -6.99 0.37
N SER A 121 0.76 -7.03 1.71
CA SER A 121 -0.38 -6.78 2.59
C SER A 121 -0.85 -5.33 2.58
N SER A 122 0.07 -4.37 2.49
CA SER A 122 -0.27 -2.94 2.43
C SER A 122 -0.59 -2.49 1.01
N GLY A 123 0.04 -3.08 -0.01
CA GLY A 123 -0.23 -2.78 -1.41
C GLY A 123 -1.57 -3.33 -1.90
N SER A 124 -2.09 -4.41 -1.28
CA SER A 124 -3.34 -5.06 -1.70
C SER A 124 -4.56 -4.14 -1.70
N THR A 125 -4.53 -3.02 -0.97
CA THR A 125 -5.53 -1.94 -1.08
C THR A 125 -5.75 -1.53 -2.53
N GLY A 126 -4.70 -1.48 -3.35
CA GLY A 126 -4.79 -1.17 -4.79
C GLY A 126 -5.62 -2.18 -5.58
N LEU A 127 -5.61 -3.46 -5.18
CA LEU A 127 -6.48 -4.49 -5.77
C LEU A 127 -7.95 -4.27 -5.37
N PHE A 128 -8.23 -3.90 -4.13
CA PHE A 128 -9.59 -3.54 -3.70
C PHE A 128 -10.12 -2.31 -4.45
N VAL A 129 -9.26 -1.31 -4.67
CA VAL A 129 -9.58 -0.14 -5.52
C VAL A 129 -9.89 -0.56 -6.95
N PHE A 130 -9.17 -1.55 -7.50
CA PHE A 130 -9.44 -2.07 -8.85
C PHE A 130 -10.81 -2.75 -8.94
N PHE A 131 -11.15 -3.61 -7.96
CA PHE A 131 -12.47 -4.23 -7.89
C PHE A 131 -13.59 -3.20 -7.73
N TYR A 132 -13.35 -2.16 -6.94
CA TYR A 132 -14.29 -1.05 -6.84
C TYR A 132 -14.46 -0.31 -8.18
N GLY A 133 -13.38 -0.11 -8.94
CA GLY A 133 -13.43 0.47 -10.28
C GLY A 133 -14.27 -0.38 -11.24
N ILE A 134 -14.15 -1.71 -11.19
CA ILE A 134 -15.02 -2.63 -11.94
C ILE A 134 -16.48 -2.44 -11.54
N PHE A 135 -16.78 -2.41 -10.24
CA PHE A 135 -18.15 -2.18 -9.74
C PHE A 135 -18.71 -0.83 -10.21
N PHE A 136 -17.92 0.24 -10.12
CA PHE A 136 -18.30 1.57 -10.58
C PHE A 136 -18.62 1.59 -12.08
N TYR A 137 -17.81 0.88 -12.88
CA TYR A 137 -18.02 0.76 -14.32
C TYR A 137 -19.37 0.14 -14.65
N PHE A 138 -19.73 -0.99 -14.03
CA PHE A 138 -20.98 -1.69 -14.34
C PHE A 138 -22.25 -1.01 -13.80
N TYR A 139 -22.22 -0.52 -12.56
CA TYR A 139 -23.43 -0.04 -11.88
C TYR A 139 -23.69 1.46 -12.01
N ARG A 140 -22.67 2.25 -12.36
CA ARG A 140 -22.78 3.71 -12.39
C ARG A 140 -22.33 4.35 -13.68
N SER A 141 -21.35 3.76 -14.37
CA SER A 141 -20.83 4.34 -15.60
C SER A 141 -21.84 4.16 -16.73
N LYS A 142 -22.48 5.25 -17.16
CA LYS A 142 -23.29 5.28 -18.40
C LYS A 142 -22.42 5.34 -19.67
N MET A 143 -21.17 4.89 -19.57
CA MET A 143 -20.17 4.91 -20.65
C MET A 143 -20.36 3.71 -21.56
N SER A 144 -20.52 3.97 -22.85
CA SER A 144 -20.75 2.93 -23.86
C SER A 144 -19.73 3.08 -25.00
N GLY A 145 -19.24 1.94 -25.49
CA GLY A 145 -18.23 1.89 -26.55
C GLY A 145 -16.93 1.22 -26.09
N THR A 146 -16.40 0.35 -26.93
CA THR A 146 -15.20 -0.49 -26.66
C THR A 146 -13.94 0.33 -26.36
N LEU A 147 -13.75 1.46 -27.05
CA LEU A 147 -12.61 2.35 -26.80
C LEU A 147 -12.70 3.01 -25.42
N GLN A 148 -13.91 3.42 -25.00
CA GLN A 148 -14.13 4.06 -23.71
C GLN A 148 -13.95 3.06 -22.56
N THR A 149 -14.38 1.81 -22.74
CA THR A 149 -14.18 0.75 -21.74
C THR A 149 -12.68 0.45 -21.55
N LEU A 150 -11.96 0.28 -22.66
CA LEU A 150 -10.53 -0.01 -22.64
C LEU A 150 -9.74 1.12 -21.98
N GLN A 151 -10.07 2.36 -22.33
CA GLN A 151 -9.45 3.55 -21.73
C GLN A 151 -9.69 3.58 -20.21
N PHE A 152 -10.93 3.38 -19.77
CA PHE A 152 -11.27 3.36 -18.34
C PHE A 152 -10.47 2.30 -17.58
N PHE A 153 -10.43 1.07 -18.08
CA PHE A 153 -9.71 -0.02 -17.43
C PHE A 153 -8.19 0.20 -17.44
N ALA A 154 -7.63 0.71 -18.54
CA ALA A 154 -6.20 1.00 -18.63
C ALA A 154 -5.76 2.05 -17.61
N TYR A 155 -6.46 3.19 -17.54
CA TYR A 155 -6.15 4.25 -16.57
C TYR A 155 -6.36 3.81 -15.12
N THR A 156 -7.42 3.03 -14.87
CA THR A 156 -7.70 2.48 -13.54
C THR A 156 -6.62 1.49 -13.11
N LEU A 157 -6.18 0.60 -14.00
CA LEU A 157 -5.11 -0.37 -13.73
C LEU A 157 -3.78 0.33 -13.41
N ILE A 158 -3.39 1.33 -14.21
CA ILE A 158 -2.17 2.12 -13.96
C ILE A 158 -2.26 2.83 -12.60
N SER A 159 -3.41 3.44 -12.29
CA SER A 159 -3.63 4.12 -11.01
C SER A 159 -3.54 3.14 -9.84
N CYS A 160 -4.18 1.97 -9.93
CA CYS A 160 -4.09 0.91 -8.93
C CYS A 160 -2.65 0.41 -8.73
N TYR A 161 -1.87 0.30 -9.80
CA TYR A 161 -0.46 -0.08 -9.70
C TYR A 161 0.36 0.98 -8.94
N VAL A 162 0.13 2.27 -9.20
CA VAL A 162 0.75 3.36 -8.45
C VAL A 162 0.36 3.31 -6.97
N PHE A 163 -0.93 3.11 -6.66
CA PHE A 163 -1.41 2.95 -5.29
C PHE A 163 -0.77 1.74 -4.59
N PHE A 164 -0.64 0.61 -5.29
CA PHE A 164 0.01 -0.59 -4.77
C PHE A 164 1.46 -0.31 -4.36
N LEU A 165 2.24 0.32 -5.25
CA LEU A 165 3.63 0.67 -4.96
C LEU A 165 3.74 1.68 -3.82
N MET A 166 2.90 2.71 -3.84
CA MET A 166 2.92 3.75 -2.83
C MET A 166 2.60 3.19 -1.43
N LEU A 167 1.48 2.49 -1.28
CA LEU A 167 1.08 1.94 0.02
C LEU A 167 2.01 0.79 0.44
N GLY A 168 2.51 0.00 -0.51
CA GLY A 168 3.51 -1.03 -0.27
C GLY A 168 4.82 -0.49 0.29
N THR A 169 5.32 0.64 -0.24
CA THR A 169 6.54 1.29 0.28
C THR A 169 6.33 1.83 1.70
N VAL A 170 5.20 2.48 1.96
CA VAL A 170 4.86 3.00 3.30
C VAL A 170 4.77 1.85 4.32
N GLY A 171 4.12 0.75 3.95
CA GLY A 171 4.04 -0.45 4.79
C GLY A 171 5.41 -1.07 5.07
N PHE A 172 6.26 -1.16 4.05
CA PHE A 172 7.62 -1.69 4.20
C PHE A 172 8.48 -0.83 5.15
N PHE A 173 8.52 0.49 4.94
CA PHE A 173 9.31 1.39 5.80
C PHE A 173 8.81 1.41 7.23
N SER A 174 7.49 1.38 7.44
CA SER A 174 6.88 1.33 8.78
C SER A 174 7.26 0.04 9.50
N SER A 175 7.15 -1.10 8.81
CA SER A 175 7.51 -2.42 9.35
C SER A 175 9.01 -2.52 9.64
N LEU A 176 9.87 -1.98 8.77
CA LEU A 176 11.32 -1.96 8.98
C LEU A 176 11.72 -1.13 10.21
N LYS A 177 11.13 0.07 10.39
CA LYS A 177 11.37 0.89 11.58
C LYS A 177 10.93 0.16 12.86
N PHE A 178 9.76 -0.47 12.83
CA PHE A 178 9.24 -1.24 13.95
C PHE A 178 10.14 -2.42 14.33
N ILE A 179 10.63 -3.16 13.34
CA ILE A 179 11.52 -4.31 13.56
C ILE A 179 12.86 -3.86 14.15
N ARG A 180 13.45 -2.77 13.63
CA ARG A 180 14.66 -2.20 14.21
C ARG A 180 14.45 -1.77 15.66
N TYR A 181 13.31 -1.16 15.96
CA TYR A 181 12.96 -0.76 17.33
C TYR A 181 12.89 -1.97 18.27
N ILE A 182 12.22 -3.06 17.89
CA ILE A 182 12.14 -4.27 18.72
C ILE A 182 13.52 -4.89 18.96
N TYR A 183 14.30 -5.10 17.90
CA TYR A 183 15.58 -5.80 18.01
C TYR A 183 16.66 -5.02 18.76
N VAL A 184 16.59 -3.68 18.78
CA VAL A 184 17.48 -2.86 19.60
C VAL A 184 17.11 -2.96 21.08
N ASN A 185 15.83 -2.90 21.42
CA ASN A 185 15.39 -2.93 22.82
C ASN A 185 15.51 -4.32 23.46
N ILE A 186 15.28 -5.41 22.73
CA ILE A 186 15.45 -6.78 23.24
C ILE A 186 16.90 -7.09 23.66
N LYS A 187 17.91 -6.36 23.13
CA LYS A 187 19.31 -6.52 23.54
C LYS A 187 19.66 -5.82 24.86
N MET A 188 18.78 -4.98 25.39
CA MET A 188 19.02 -4.22 26.62
C MET A 188 18.43 -4.88 27.88
N ASP A 189 17.64 -5.95 27.72
CA ASP A 189 17.24 -6.88 28.78
C ASP A 189 18.13 -8.13 28.76
#